data_AF-A0A0K2V957-F1
#
_entry.id   AF-A0A0K2V957-F1
#
_cell.length_a   1.000
_cell.length_b   1.000
_cell.length_c   1.000
_cell.angle_alpha   90.00
_cell.angle_beta   90.00
_cell.angle_gamma   90.00
#
_symmetry.space_group_name_H-M   'P 1'
#
loop_
_entity.id
_entity.type
_entity.pdbx_description
1 polymer ?
#
loop_
_entity_poly.entity_id
_entity_poly.type
_entity_poly.pdbx_seq_one_letter_code
_entity_poly.pdbx_strand_id
1 'polypeptide(L)'
;MARTAKDAASDKENYIDFRLRLLGKPGSDVVLLSSGIHSFPFKLGLPLGLPSTFLGKHGWVQYFCKAALREDNGLTHKNQQVFIIMNPIDLNLEPPILSQPFHCEIIHNIGVKCCSSGPVTCRVRLDRGGYVPGEAISIWAKIENDSSVSIKSTRASLTETIQYMTKSKRMETETRELSSVTRGKIQPHQNDEWNNEKLFVPPLPPTNLR
;
A
#
# COMPACT_ATOMS: atom_id res chain seq x y z
N MET A 1 40.02 -7.95 2.56
CA MET A 1 38.78 -7.63 1.83
C MET A 1 37.80 -7.00 2.81
N ALA A 2 37.70 -5.67 2.80
CA ALA A 2 36.71 -4.96 3.61
C ALA A 2 35.34 -5.07 2.92
N ARG A 3 34.35 -5.59 3.63
CA ARG A 3 32.94 -5.51 3.20
C ARG A 3 32.53 -4.05 3.35
N THR A 4 32.37 -3.35 2.23
CA THR A 4 31.72 -2.04 2.21
C THR A 4 30.29 -2.24 2.67
N ALA A 5 29.95 -1.76 3.87
CA ALA A 5 28.57 -1.61 4.28
C ALA A 5 27.90 -0.72 3.25
N LYS A 6 26.87 -1.22 2.55
CA LYS A 6 25.97 -0.35 1.80
C LYS A 6 25.33 0.57 2.84
N ASP A 7 25.73 1.84 2.85
CA ASP A 7 25.05 2.86 3.65
C ASP A 7 23.57 2.85 3.25
N ALA A 8 22.72 2.35 4.15
CA ALA A 8 21.28 2.35 3.95
C ALA A 8 20.80 3.81 4.04
N ALA A 9 20.49 4.42 2.89
CA ALA A 9 19.95 5.77 2.89
C ALA A 9 18.59 5.79 3.60
N SER A 10 18.46 6.64 4.61
CA SER A 10 17.22 6.90 5.34
C SER A 10 16.76 8.31 5.03
N ASP A 11 15.45 8.50 4.90
CA ASP A 11 14.83 9.82 4.70
C ASP A 11 13.72 10.02 5.75
N LYS A 12 13.39 11.28 6.04
CA LYS A 12 12.36 11.64 7.01
C LYS A 12 11.65 12.90 6.56
N GLU A 13 10.33 12.84 6.57
CA GLU A 13 9.44 13.96 6.26
C GLU A 13 8.48 14.22 7.42
N ASN A 14 8.13 15.50 7.64
CA ASN A 14 7.14 15.90 8.63
C ASN A 14 5.91 16.46 7.89
N TYR A 15 4.78 15.75 7.92
CA TYR A 15 3.53 16.20 7.30
C TYR A 15 2.76 17.20 8.15
N ILE A 16 2.94 17.17 9.47
CA ILE A 16 2.29 18.07 10.43
C ILE A 16 3.18 18.24 11.67
N ASP A 17 3.45 19.49 12.04
CA ASP A 17 4.00 19.87 13.35
C ASP A 17 3.20 21.08 13.84
N PHE A 18 2.23 20.84 14.72
CA PHE A 18 1.46 21.88 15.36
C PHE A 18 1.77 21.90 16.86
N ARG A 19 1.98 23.10 17.41
CA ARG A 19 2.26 23.29 18.83
C ARG A 19 1.32 24.32 19.42
N LEU A 20 0.60 23.91 20.46
CA LEU A 20 -0.27 24.78 21.24
C LEU A 20 0.25 24.89 22.66
N ARG A 21 0.29 26.11 23.18
CA ARG A 21 0.45 26.35 24.61
C ARG A 21 -0.94 26.44 25.23
N LEU A 22 -1.24 25.53 26.15
CA LEU A 22 -2.54 25.48 26.84
C LEU A 22 -2.55 26.22 28.17
N LEU A 23 -1.37 26.42 28.77
CA LEU A 23 -1.19 27.03 30.07
C LEU A 23 0.05 27.94 30.09
N GLY A 24 -0.10 29.10 30.75
CA GLY A 24 0.93 30.13 30.89
C GLY A 24 1.16 30.95 29.62
N LYS A 25 1.89 32.06 29.75
CA LYS A 25 2.36 32.88 28.62
C LYS A 25 3.87 32.71 28.44
N PRO A 26 4.42 32.88 27.23
CA PRO A 26 5.87 32.94 27.05
C PRO A 26 6.46 34.06 27.92
N GLY A 27 7.46 33.73 28.74
CA GLY A 27 8.14 34.70 29.60
C GLY A 27 7.35 35.21 30.81
N SER A 28 6.19 34.62 31.14
CA SER A 28 5.49 34.92 32.39
C SER A 28 5.92 34.03 33.54
N ASP A 29 5.59 34.43 34.76
CA ASP A 29 5.75 33.63 35.97
C ASP A 29 5.01 32.28 35.88
N VAL A 30 5.47 31.35 36.73
CA VAL A 30 4.90 30.00 36.87
C VAL A 30 3.43 30.09 37.29
N VAL A 31 2.56 29.34 36.62
CA VAL A 31 1.14 29.28 36.99
C VAL A 31 0.97 28.24 38.09
N LEU A 32 0.56 28.70 39.28
CA LEU A 32 0.22 27.80 40.39
C LEU A 32 -1.15 27.17 40.15
N LEU A 33 -1.21 25.83 40.10
CA LEU A 33 -2.45 25.07 40.03
C LEU A 33 -2.84 24.58 41.43
N SER A 34 -4.10 24.78 41.82
CA SER A 34 -4.62 24.23 43.08
C SER A 34 -4.69 22.71 43.03
N SER A 35 -4.76 22.05 44.19
CA SER A 35 -5.06 20.61 44.24
C SER A 35 -6.37 20.31 43.53
N GLY A 36 -6.39 19.25 42.71
CA GLY A 36 -7.56 18.83 41.95
C GLY A 36 -7.25 18.46 40.50
N ILE A 37 -8.31 18.23 39.72
CA ILE A 37 -8.25 17.87 38.30
C ILE A 37 -8.36 19.13 37.46
N HIS A 38 -7.36 19.40 36.64
CA HIS A 38 -7.34 20.51 35.69
C HIS A 38 -7.49 19.97 34.26
N SER A 39 -8.47 20.50 33.53
CA SER A 39 -8.73 20.11 32.15
C SER A 39 -8.45 21.26 31.21
N PHE A 40 -7.59 21.02 30.22
CA PHE A 40 -7.20 22.01 29.21
C PHE A 40 -7.68 21.55 27.83
N PRO A 41 -8.92 21.87 27.43
CA PRO A 41 -9.45 21.47 26.14
C PRO A 41 -8.70 22.16 25.00
N PHE A 42 -8.50 21.43 23.91
CA PHE A 42 -7.87 21.97 22.70
C PHE A 42 -8.51 21.38 21.46
N LYS A 43 -8.43 22.11 20.35
CA LYS A 43 -8.90 21.66 19.04
C LYS A 43 -7.84 22.02 18.00
N LEU A 44 -7.45 21.04 17.20
CA LEU A 44 -6.51 21.19 16.11
C LEU A 44 -7.19 20.77 14.82
N GLY A 45 -7.21 21.67 13.83
CA GLY A 45 -7.57 21.29 12.48
C GLY A 45 -6.42 20.50 11.85
N LEU A 46 -6.71 19.30 11.32
CA LEU A 46 -5.73 18.58 10.52
C LEU A 46 -5.66 19.23 9.13
N PRO A 47 -4.45 19.47 8.59
CA PRO A 47 -4.28 19.87 7.20
C PRO A 47 -4.97 18.91 6.23
N LEU A 48 -5.45 19.45 5.11
CA LEU A 48 -5.97 18.63 4.02
C LEU A 48 -4.81 17.89 3.34
N GLY A 49 -5.10 16.69 2.82
CA GLY A 49 -4.12 15.91 2.05
C GLY A 49 -3.05 15.21 2.88
N LEU A 50 -3.22 15.10 4.20
CA LEU A 50 -2.34 14.24 5.00
C LEU A 50 -2.38 12.80 4.46
N PRO A 51 -1.23 12.14 4.27
CA PRO A 51 -1.23 10.75 3.86
C PRO A 51 -1.87 9.84 4.92
N SER A 52 -2.39 8.71 4.47
CA SER A 52 -2.88 7.68 5.38
C SER A 52 -1.75 7.19 6.29
N THR A 53 -2.10 6.80 7.51
CA THR A 53 -1.20 6.08 8.41
C THR A 53 -0.80 4.76 7.76
N PHE A 54 0.50 4.47 7.78
CA PHE A 54 1.06 3.27 7.17
C PHE A 54 2.17 2.72 8.05
N LEU A 55 2.20 1.41 8.25
CA LEU A 55 3.25 0.72 9.00
C LEU A 55 3.81 -0.39 8.10
N GLY A 56 5.06 -0.25 7.68
CA GLY A 56 5.76 -1.22 6.86
C GLY A 56 7.10 -1.62 7.48
N LYS A 57 7.71 -2.66 6.92
CA LYS A 57 9.00 -3.18 7.38
C LYS A 57 10.15 -2.18 7.22
N HIS A 58 10.10 -1.38 6.15
CA HIS A 58 11.19 -0.47 5.77
C HIS A 58 10.84 1.02 5.95
N GLY A 59 9.68 1.33 6.54
CA GLY A 59 9.24 2.71 6.74
C GLY A 59 7.79 2.79 7.22
N TRP A 60 7.42 3.93 7.77
CA TRP A 60 6.08 4.17 8.30
C TRP A 60 5.68 5.63 8.21
N VAL A 61 4.36 5.87 8.19
CA VAL A 61 3.72 7.16 8.38
C VAL A 61 2.89 7.05 9.66
N GLN A 62 3.23 7.80 10.69
CA GLN A 62 2.56 7.77 12.00
C GLN A 62 2.25 9.18 12.50
N TYR A 63 1.06 9.34 13.07
CA TYR A 63 0.62 10.58 13.67
C TYR A 63 0.39 10.40 15.18
N PHE A 64 0.77 11.42 15.94
CA PHE A 64 0.58 11.42 17.38
C PHE A 64 0.35 12.83 17.91
N CYS A 65 -0.40 12.92 19.01
CA CYS A 65 -0.49 14.12 19.83
C CYS A 65 0.39 13.93 21.06
N LYS A 66 1.20 14.94 21.39
CA LYS A 66 2.08 14.91 22.55
C LYS A 66 1.78 16.09 23.47
N ALA A 67 1.42 15.78 24.70
CA ALA A 67 1.29 16.76 25.77
C ALA A 67 2.59 16.78 26.61
N ALA A 68 3.04 17.97 26.98
CA ALA A 68 4.16 18.14 27.88
C ALA A 68 3.84 19.22 28.92
N LEU A 69 4.04 18.89 30.20
CA LEU A 69 3.94 19.80 31.33
C LEU A 69 5.34 19.96 31.92
N ARG A 70 5.80 21.20 32.10
CA ARG A 70 7.08 21.51 32.70
C ARG A 70 6.87 22.20 34.05
N GLU A 71 7.51 21.69 35.07
CA GLU A 71 7.57 22.28 36.41
C GLU A 71 8.69 23.33 36.50
N ASP A 72 8.62 24.15 37.55
CA ASP A 72 9.60 25.20 37.87
C ASP A 72 11.01 24.64 38.15
N ASN A 73 11.08 23.48 38.80
CA ASN A 73 12.31 22.72 39.06
C ASN A 73 12.94 22.11 37.79
N GLY A 74 12.32 22.28 36.62
CA GLY A 74 12.79 21.78 35.33
C GLY A 74 12.28 20.40 34.93
N LEU A 75 11.60 19.66 35.81
CA LEU A 75 10.99 18.37 35.51
C LEU A 75 9.95 18.52 34.40
N THR A 76 9.96 17.62 33.41
CA THR A 76 9.01 17.65 32.30
C THR A 76 8.26 16.33 32.19
N HIS A 77 6.97 16.36 32.50
CA HIS A 77 6.04 15.25 32.30
C HIS A 77 5.58 15.23 30.85
N LYS A 78 5.59 14.07 30.20
CA LYS A 78 5.20 13.93 28.80
C LYS A 78 4.24 12.76 28.67
N ASN A 79 3.18 12.96 27.91
CA ASN A 79 2.30 11.88 27.47
C ASN A 79 2.08 11.98 25.96
N GLN A 80 1.89 10.85 25.29
CA GLN A 80 1.70 10.77 23.86
C GLN A 80 0.57 9.81 23.51
N GLN A 81 -0.30 10.25 22.61
CA GLN A 81 -1.39 9.44 22.07
C GLN A 81 -1.23 9.34 20.54
N VAL A 82 -1.12 8.12 20.02
CA VAL A 82 -1.13 7.85 18.58
C VAL A 82 -2.58 7.88 18.08
N PHE A 83 -2.77 8.37 16.85
CA PHE A 83 -4.05 8.34 16.15
C PHE A 83 -3.85 7.97 14.68
N ILE A 84 -4.93 7.50 14.04
CA ILE A 84 -4.92 7.02 12.65
C ILE A 84 -5.53 8.09 11.76
N ILE A 85 -4.85 8.39 10.67
CA ILE A 85 -5.36 9.17 9.55
C ILE A 85 -5.65 8.23 8.39
N MET A 86 -6.84 8.37 7.80
CA MET A 86 -7.25 7.66 6.60
C MET A 86 -7.55 8.70 5.53
N ASN A 87 -6.81 8.66 4.43
CA ASN A 87 -7.07 9.48 3.27
C ASN A 87 -7.67 8.58 2.17
N PRO A 88 -9.01 8.45 2.11
CA PRO A 88 -9.66 7.55 1.19
C PRO A 88 -9.50 8.03 -0.26
N ILE A 89 -9.43 7.07 -1.18
CA ILE A 89 -9.44 7.31 -2.62
C ILE A 89 -10.88 7.08 -3.10
N ASP A 90 -11.47 8.09 -3.74
CA ASP A 90 -12.75 7.93 -4.42
C ASP A 90 -12.48 7.50 -5.86
N LEU A 91 -12.76 6.23 -6.18
CA LEU A 91 -12.58 5.69 -7.53
C LEU A 91 -13.43 6.40 -8.59
N ASN A 92 -14.50 7.11 -8.21
CA ASN A 92 -15.31 7.88 -9.14
C ASN A 92 -14.59 9.15 -9.65
N LEU A 93 -13.55 9.59 -8.93
CA LEU A 93 -12.71 10.75 -9.30
C LEU A 93 -11.45 10.33 -10.07
N GLU A 94 -11.15 9.04 -10.15
CA GLU A 94 -10.01 8.50 -10.88
C GLU A 94 -10.31 8.36 -12.39
N PRO A 95 -9.29 8.18 -13.24
CA PRO A 95 -9.48 8.10 -14.69
C PRO A 95 -10.55 7.07 -15.10
N PRO A 96 -11.49 7.42 -16.00
CA PRO A 96 -12.61 6.54 -16.36
C PRO A 96 -12.21 5.16 -16.87
N ILE A 97 -10.98 4.99 -17.37
CA ILE A 97 -10.44 3.69 -17.80
C ILE A 97 -10.50 2.63 -16.69
N LEU A 98 -10.43 3.03 -15.41
CA LEU A 98 -10.55 2.10 -14.28
C LEU A 98 -11.95 1.50 -14.14
N SER A 99 -12.98 2.16 -14.66
CA SER A 99 -14.35 1.63 -14.67
C SER A 99 -14.64 0.74 -15.87
N GLN A 100 -13.76 0.71 -16.87
CA GLN A 100 -13.96 -0.04 -18.11
C GLN A 100 -13.37 -1.45 -18.00
N PRO A 101 -13.92 -2.44 -18.71
CA PRO A 101 -13.34 -3.78 -18.79
C PRO A 101 -11.88 -3.73 -19.23
N PHE A 102 -11.02 -4.40 -18.46
CA PHE A 102 -9.62 -4.54 -18.83
C PHE A 102 -9.44 -5.75 -19.74
N HIS A 103 -8.56 -5.62 -20.75
CA HIS A 103 -8.23 -6.68 -21.68
C HIS A 103 -6.73 -6.74 -21.90
N CYS A 104 -6.17 -7.95 -21.92
CA CYS A 104 -4.76 -8.19 -22.20
C CYS A 104 -4.59 -9.48 -22.99
N GLU A 105 -3.72 -9.45 -24.01
CA GLU A 105 -3.28 -10.64 -24.75
C GLU A 105 -1.76 -10.70 -24.71
N ILE A 106 -1.24 -11.87 -24.35
CA ILE A 106 0.19 -12.17 -24.35
C ILE A 106 0.41 -13.48 -25.11
N ILE A 107 1.32 -13.46 -26.07
CA ILE A 107 1.78 -14.64 -26.81
C ILE A 107 3.23 -14.89 -26.41
N HIS A 108 3.52 -16.09 -25.91
CA HIS A 108 4.86 -16.50 -25.52
C HIS A 108 5.30 -17.74 -26.30
N ASN A 109 6.36 -17.61 -27.10
CA ASN A 109 6.94 -18.74 -27.84
C ASN A 109 7.85 -19.57 -26.92
N ILE A 110 7.52 -20.84 -26.71
CA ILE A 110 8.33 -21.76 -25.89
C ILE A 110 9.51 -22.28 -26.71
N GLY A 111 10.71 -22.22 -26.13
CA GLY A 111 11.94 -22.73 -26.72
C GLY A 111 12.95 -21.64 -27.10
N VAL A 112 14.03 -22.05 -27.78
CA VAL A 112 15.05 -21.14 -28.32
C VAL A 112 14.86 -20.99 -29.83
N LYS A 113 15.45 -19.94 -30.43
CA LYS A 113 15.22 -19.57 -31.85
C LYS A 113 15.35 -20.72 -32.87
N CYS A 114 16.18 -21.73 -32.63
CA CYS A 114 16.37 -22.87 -33.52
C CYS A 114 15.49 -24.10 -33.21
N CYS A 115 14.85 -24.15 -32.04
CA CYS A 115 14.06 -25.28 -31.56
C CYS A 115 12.80 -24.76 -30.85
N SER A 116 11.95 -24.04 -31.57
CA SER A 116 10.67 -23.59 -31.04
C SER A 116 9.74 -24.79 -30.84
N SER A 117 9.17 -24.89 -29.65
CA SER A 117 8.17 -25.90 -29.28
C SER A 117 6.74 -25.44 -29.57
N GLY A 118 6.54 -24.19 -30.03
CA GLY A 118 5.23 -23.58 -30.30
C GLY A 118 4.83 -22.53 -29.27
N PRO A 119 3.79 -21.72 -29.54
CA PRO A 119 3.36 -20.64 -28.67
C PRO A 119 2.40 -21.10 -27.56
N VAL A 120 2.37 -20.32 -26.49
CA VAL A 120 1.26 -20.27 -25.53
C VAL A 120 0.64 -18.88 -25.62
N THR A 121 -0.65 -18.84 -25.90
CA THR A 121 -1.42 -17.59 -25.97
C THR A 121 -2.31 -17.48 -24.74
N CYS A 122 -2.22 -16.37 -24.02
CA CYS A 122 -3.06 -16.06 -22.87
C CYS A 122 -3.82 -14.77 -23.13
N ARG A 123 -5.15 -14.87 -23.16
CA ARG A 123 -6.07 -13.73 -23.23
C ARG A 123 -6.78 -13.60 -21.90
N VAL A 124 -6.74 -12.43 -21.30
CA VAL A 124 -7.39 -12.14 -20.01
C VAL A 124 -8.32 -10.95 -20.19
N ARG A 125 -9.49 -11.04 -19.59
CA ARG A 125 -10.45 -9.96 -19.42
C ARG A 125 -10.84 -9.86 -17.96
N LEU A 126 -10.87 -8.63 -17.44
CA LEU A 126 -11.51 -8.31 -16.16
C LEU A 126 -12.78 -7.50 -16.41
N ASP A 127 -13.70 -7.49 -15.45
CA ASP A 127 -14.92 -6.67 -15.54
C ASP A 127 -14.62 -5.17 -15.47
N ARG A 128 -13.56 -4.79 -14.74
CA ARG A 128 -13.06 -3.41 -14.64
C ARG A 128 -11.58 -3.32 -14.23
N GLY A 129 -11.00 -2.13 -14.19
CA GLY A 129 -9.61 -1.87 -13.78
C GLY A 129 -9.43 -1.46 -12.31
N GLY A 130 -10.45 -0.89 -11.68
CA GLY A 130 -10.44 -0.40 -10.30
C GLY A 130 -11.45 -1.13 -9.40
N TYR A 131 -11.04 -1.42 -8.17
CA TYR A 131 -11.84 -2.16 -7.19
C TYR A 131 -11.65 -1.56 -5.79
N VAL A 132 -12.68 -1.65 -4.96
CA VAL A 132 -12.59 -1.32 -3.53
C VAL A 132 -12.52 -2.59 -2.68
N PRO A 133 -11.99 -2.51 -1.45
CA PRO A 133 -11.99 -3.65 -0.53
C PRO A 133 -13.38 -4.26 -0.34
N GLY A 134 -13.45 -5.60 -0.34
CA GLY A 134 -14.69 -6.37 -0.22
C GLY A 134 -15.33 -6.76 -1.56
N GLU A 135 -14.90 -6.16 -2.68
CA GLU A 135 -15.36 -6.57 -4.00
C GLU A 135 -14.65 -7.83 -4.51
N ALA A 136 -15.23 -8.45 -5.55
CA ALA A 136 -14.64 -9.56 -6.27
C ALA A 136 -14.25 -9.13 -7.68
N ILE A 137 -12.97 -9.33 -8.02
CA ILE A 137 -12.46 -9.21 -9.38
C ILE A 137 -13.00 -10.39 -10.19
N SER A 138 -13.68 -10.11 -11.30
CA SER A 138 -14.23 -11.14 -12.18
C SER A 138 -13.26 -11.41 -13.32
N ILE A 139 -12.72 -12.63 -13.38
CA ILE A 139 -11.66 -13.01 -14.30
C ILE A 139 -12.23 -13.93 -15.37
N TRP A 140 -12.10 -13.52 -16.62
CA TRP A 140 -12.23 -14.39 -17.79
C TRP A 140 -10.86 -14.56 -18.42
N ALA A 141 -10.49 -15.78 -18.76
CA ALA A 141 -9.23 -16.05 -19.42
C ALA A 141 -9.37 -17.20 -20.40
N LYS A 142 -8.69 -17.08 -21.54
CA LYS A 142 -8.52 -18.17 -22.50
C LYS A 142 -7.03 -18.42 -22.67
N ILE A 143 -6.60 -19.63 -22.33
CA ILE A 143 -5.22 -20.06 -22.45
C ILE A 143 -5.17 -21.15 -23.51
N GLU A 144 -4.43 -20.90 -24.59
CA GLU A 144 -4.22 -21.82 -25.70
C GLU A 144 -2.77 -22.28 -25.67
N ASN A 145 -2.56 -23.57 -25.46
CA ASN A 145 -1.24 -24.18 -25.48
C ASN A 145 -1.00 -24.85 -26.83
N ASP A 146 -0.61 -24.07 -27.84
CA ASP A 146 -0.23 -24.60 -29.15
C ASP A 146 1.19 -25.14 -29.18
N SER A 147 1.84 -25.21 -28.01
CA SER A 147 3.17 -25.79 -27.86
C SER A 147 3.13 -27.31 -27.64
N SER A 148 4.26 -27.96 -27.87
CA SER A 148 4.50 -29.37 -27.56
C SER A 148 4.81 -29.63 -26.08
N VAL A 149 4.85 -28.59 -25.24
CA VAL A 149 5.18 -28.67 -23.81
C VAL A 149 3.91 -28.50 -22.97
N SER A 150 3.75 -29.31 -21.92
CA SER A 150 2.61 -29.14 -21.03
C SER A 150 2.80 -28.00 -20.04
N ILE A 151 1.76 -27.18 -19.88
CA ILE A 151 1.64 -26.19 -18.81
C ILE A 151 1.22 -26.90 -17.52
N LYS A 152 2.02 -26.78 -16.45
CA LYS A 152 1.78 -27.48 -15.18
C LYS A 152 0.53 -26.98 -14.44
N SER A 153 0.31 -25.67 -14.45
CA SER A 153 -0.81 -24.99 -13.80
C SER A 153 -0.93 -23.57 -14.32
N THR A 154 -2.13 -23.02 -14.31
CA THR A 154 -2.39 -21.60 -14.57
C THR A 154 -2.84 -20.93 -13.27
N ARG A 155 -2.48 -19.65 -13.08
CA ARG A 155 -2.71 -18.96 -11.81
C ARG A 155 -2.94 -17.48 -12.01
N ALA A 156 -3.95 -16.94 -11.31
CA ALA A 156 -4.16 -15.50 -11.18
C ALA A 156 -3.99 -15.12 -9.71
N SER A 157 -3.28 -14.03 -9.44
CA SER A 157 -2.97 -13.57 -8.09
C SER A 157 -3.11 -12.06 -7.99
N LEU A 158 -3.75 -11.60 -6.91
CA LEU A 158 -3.76 -10.20 -6.51
C LEU A 158 -2.52 -9.97 -5.65
N THR A 159 -1.65 -9.06 -6.06
CA THR A 159 -0.43 -8.73 -5.33
C THR A 159 -0.44 -7.28 -4.88
N GLU A 160 0.01 -7.05 -3.65
CA GLU A 160 0.31 -5.72 -3.15
C GLU A 160 1.80 -5.45 -3.34
N THR A 161 2.13 -4.32 -3.94
CA THR A 161 3.52 -3.87 -4.10
C THR A 161 3.72 -2.57 -3.31
N ILE A 162 4.55 -2.63 -2.27
CA ILE A 162 4.92 -1.49 -1.44
C ILE A 162 6.30 -1.03 -1.88
N GLN A 163 6.41 0.24 -2.28
CA GLN A 163 7.67 0.84 -2.70
C GLN A 163 8.10 1.89 -1.67
N TYR A 164 9.29 1.71 -1.11
CA TYR A 164 9.90 2.67 -0.20
C TYR A 164 10.87 3.54 -0.99
N MET A 165 10.59 4.84 -1.03
CA MET A 165 11.33 5.80 -1.86
C MET A 165 11.89 6.91 -0.98
N THR A 166 13.11 7.34 -1.29
CA THR A 166 13.69 8.60 -0.83
C THR A 166 13.63 9.60 -1.98
N LYS A 167 13.82 10.89 -1.70
CA LYS A 167 13.80 11.94 -2.75
C LYS A 167 14.71 11.68 -3.95
N SER A 168 15.79 10.91 -3.78
CA SER A 168 16.79 10.66 -4.83
C SER A 168 16.82 9.22 -5.34
N LYS A 169 16.19 8.25 -4.66
CA LYS A 169 16.24 6.84 -5.04
C LYS A 169 15.13 5.99 -4.43
N ARG A 170 14.67 5.00 -5.21
CA ARG A 170 13.92 3.85 -4.69
C ARG A 170 14.87 2.99 -3.85
N MET A 171 14.48 2.75 -2.60
CA MET A 171 15.30 2.06 -1.62
C MET A 171 14.97 0.57 -1.59
N GLU A 172 13.70 0.28 -1.34
CA GLU A 172 13.24 -1.08 -1.08
C GLU A 172 11.90 -1.32 -1.75
N THR A 173 11.61 -2.58 -2.03
CA THR A 173 10.30 -2.99 -2.53
C THR A 173 9.91 -4.30 -1.91
N GLU A 174 8.70 -4.30 -1.38
CA GLU A 174 8.06 -5.47 -0.84
C GLU A 174 6.90 -5.81 -1.76
N THR A 175 6.79 -7.09 -2.13
CA THR A 175 5.64 -7.59 -2.87
C THR A 175 5.10 -8.77 -2.09
N ARG A 176 3.81 -8.71 -1.78
CA ARG A 176 3.11 -9.82 -1.13
C ARG A 176 1.88 -10.19 -1.93
N GLU A 177 1.62 -11.47 -1.98
CA GLU A 177 0.36 -11.97 -2.51
C GLU A 177 -0.74 -11.82 -1.46
N LEU A 178 -1.88 -11.32 -1.91
CA LEU A 178 -3.07 -11.11 -1.09
C LEU A 178 -4.10 -12.23 -1.27
N SER A 179 -4.29 -12.67 -2.51
CA SER A 179 -5.19 -13.75 -2.87
C SER A 179 -4.80 -14.36 -4.20
N SER A 180 -5.21 -15.60 -4.45
CA SER A 180 -4.98 -16.27 -5.72
C SER A 180 -6.03 -17.34 -6.03
N VAL A 181 -6.18 -17.61 -7.31
CA VAL A 181 -6.93 -18.75 -7.85
C VAL A 181 -6.01 -19.51 -8.81
N THR A 182 -6.02 -20.84 -8.73
CA THR A 182 -5.14 -21.73 -9.50
C THR A 182 -5.97 -22.78 -10.20
N ARG A 183 -5.63 -23.07 -11.47
CA ARG A 183 -6.19 -24.18 -12.24
C ARG A 183 -5.11 -25.16 -12.65
N GLY A 184 -5.57 -26.33 -13.05
CA GLY A 184 -4.74 -27.50 -13.31
C GLY A 184 -3.89 -27.40 -14.57
N LYS A 185 -3.36 -28.56 -14.93
CA LYS A 185 -2.46 -28.77 -16.06
C LYS A 185 -3.20 -28.57 -17.39
N ILE A 186 -2.53 -27.95 -18.36
CA ILE A 186 -2.95 -27.90 -19.77
C ILE A 186 -1.95 -28.72 -20.59
N GLN A 187 -2.44 -29.76 -21.25
CA GLN A 187 -1.61 -30.63 -22.08
C GLN A 187 -1.18 -29.92 -23.38
N PRO A 188 -0.20 -30.44 -24.11
CA PRO A 188 0.15 -29.95 -25.44
C PRO A 188 -1.07 -29.91 -26.36
N HIS A 189 -1.18 -28.86 -27.19
CA HIS A 189 -2.27 -28.66 -28.14
C HIS A 189 -3.67 -28.71 -27.50
N GLN A 190 -3.79 -28.25 -26.26
CA GLN A 190 -5.05 -28.11 -25.53
C GLN A 190 -5.22 -26.66 -25.06
N ASN A 191 -6.43 -26.34 -24.60
CA ASN A 191 -6.76 -25.04 -24.04
C ASN A 191 -7.46 -25.16 -22.70
N ASP A 192 -7.52 -24.05 -21.97
CA ASP A 192 -8.32 -23.88 -20.75
C ASP A 192 -9.04 -22.54 -20.81
N GLU A 193 -10.29 -22.52 -20.33
CA GLU A 193 -11.16 -21.36 -20.33
C GLU A 193 -11.69 -21.08 -18.93
N TRP A 194 -11.34 -19.92 -18.39
CA TRP A 194 -11.77 -19.41 -17.11
C TRP A 194 -13.02 -18.57 -17.32
N ASN A 195 -14.09 -18.94 -16.64
CA ASN A 195 -15.40 -18.35 -16.84
C ASN A 195 -15.86 -17.66 -15.56
N ASN A 196 -15.62 -16.34 -15.48
CA ASN A 196 -16.05 -15.50 -14.37
C ASN A 196 -15.50 -15.98 -13.01
N GLU A 197 -14.24 -16.40 -13.00
CA GLU A 197 -13.55 -16.79 -11.77
C GLU A 197 -13.44 -15.58 -10.83
N LYS A 198 -13.62 -15.81 -9.53
CA LYS A 198 -13.70 -14.73 -8.54
C LYS A 198 -12.42 -14.64 -7.71
N LEU A 199 -11.85 -13.44 -7.67
CA LEU A 199 -10.71 -13.13 -6.81
C LEU A 199 -11.06 -11.96 -5.90
N PHE A 200 -11.17 -12.22 -4.59
CA PHE A 200 -11.63 -11.22 -3.63
C PHE A 200 -10.53 -10.22 -3.25
N VAL A 201 -10.91 -8.95 -3.16
CA VAL A 201 -10.06 -7.86 -2.68
C VAL A 201 -10.17 -7.78 -1.16
N PRO A 202 -9.09 -8.06 -0.41
CA PRO A 202 -9.15 -8.03 1.04
C PRO A 202 -9.27 -6.59 1.58
N PRO A 203 -9.63 -6.42 2.86
CA PRO A 203 -9.51 -5.15 3.57
C PRO A 203 -8.06 -4.65 3.55
N LEU A 204 -7.80 -3.59 2.79
CA LEU A 204 -6.51 -2.89 2.74
C LEU A 204 -6.71 -1.41 3.09
N PRO A 205 -5.77 -0.79 3.83
CA PRO A 205 -5.80 0.66 4.00
C PRO A 205 -5.57 1.35 2.64
N PRO A 206 -6.21 2.50 2.39
CA PRO A 206 -5.95 3.30 1.19
C PRO A 206 -4.55 3.91 1.30
N THR A 207 -3.71 3.66 0.31
CA THR A 207 -2.34 4.19 0.26
C THR A 207 -2.21 5.11 -0.93
N ASN A 208 -2.18 6.42 -0.70
CA ASN A 208 -2.02 7.42 -1.76
C ASN A 208 -0.82 8.36 -1.49
N LEU A 209 0.22 7.81 -0.86
CA LEU A 209 1.49 8.52 -0.75
C LEU A 209 2.17 8.46 -2.13
N ARG A 210 1.87 9.46 -2.97
CA ARG A 210 2.51 9.67 -4.28
C ARG A 210 3.76 10.53 -4.12
#